data_AF-A0A536V5I6-F1
#
_entry.id   AF-A0A536V5I6-F1
#
_cell.length_a   1.000
_cell.length_b   1.000
_cell.length_c   1.000
_cell.angle_alpha   90.00
_cell.angle_beta   90.00
_cell.angle_gamma   90.00
#
_symmetry.space_group_name_H-M   'P 1'
#
loop_
_entity.id
_entity.type
_entity.pdbx_description
1 polymer ?
#
loop_
_entity_poly.entity_id
_entity_poly.type
_entity_poly.pdbx_seq_one_letter_code
_entity_poly.pdbx_strand_id
1 'polypeptide(L)' 'MAAVATIAAFCAPVHADVNIGISLPLTGPASGLGIPMQKQFKLWPATVAGEKLNLIILDDATDP' A
#
# COMPACT_ATOMS: atom_id res chain seq x y z
N MET A 1 -3.72 34.91 27.07
CA MET A 1 -4.16 34.59 25.69
C MET A 1 -3.04 34.18 24.73
N ALA A 2 -1.75 34.24 25.09
CA ALA A 2 -0.66 33.82 24.19
C ALA A 2 -0.47 32.29 24.07
N ALA A 3 -0.84 31.52 25.10
CA ALA A 3 -0.61 30.07 25.14
C ALA A 3 -1.51 29.23 24.21
N VAL A 4 -2.63 29.80 23.73
CA VAL A 4 -3.59 29.09 22.85
C VAL A 4 -3.15 29.13 21.38
N ALA A 5 -2.38 30.16 20.99
CA ALA A 5 -1.94 30.33 19.61
C ALA A 5 -0.87 29.31 19.17
N THR A 6 -0.09 28.76 20.09
CA THR A 6 1.01 27.83 19.79
C THR A 6 0.56 26.41 19.48
N ILE A 7 -0.65 25.99 19.90
CA ILE A 7 -1.15 24.62 19.67
C ILE A 7 -1.75 24.48 18.25
N ALA A 8 -2.29 25.55 17.68
CA ALA A 8 -2.89 25.53 16.35
C ALA A 8 -1.89 25.33 15.19
N ALA A 9 -0.58 25.54 15.46
CA ALA A 9 0.47 25.40 14.44
C ALA A 9 0.91 23.95 14.17
N PHE A 10 0.42 22.96 14.92
CA PHE A 10 0.80 21.55 14.74
C PHE A 10 -0.10 20.74 13.80
N CYS A 11 -1.13 21.35 13.21
CA CYS A 11 -1.98 20.70 12.22
C CYS A 11 -1.33 20.73 10.82
N ALA A 12 -0.10 20.20 10.70
CA ALA A 12 0.47 19.91 9.39
C ALA A 12 -0.30 18.72 8.79
N PRO A 13 -0.70 18.77 7.50
CA PRO A 13 -1.25 17.58 6.84
C PRO A 13 -0.18 16.49 6.88
N VAL A 14 -0.46 15.40 7.58
CA VAL A 14 0.41 14.22 7.54
C VAL A 14 0.16 13.54 6.18
N HIS A 15 1.08 13.75 5.24
CA HIS A 15 1.13 12.92 4.04
C HIS A 15 1.70 11.57 4.48
N ALA A 16 0.82 10.62 4.76
CA ALA A 16 1.24 9.28 5.14
C ALA A 16 1.45 8.43 3.87
N ASP A 17 2.52 7.64 3.85
CA ASP A 17 2.69 6.63 2.81
C ASP A 17 1.66 5.50 3.03
N VAL A 18 0.94 5.11 1.97
CA VAL A 18 -0.05 4.03 2.00
C VAL A 18 0.65 2.72 1.68
N ASN A 19 0.70 1.82 2.66
CA ASN A 19 1.28 0.48 2.50
C ASN A 19 0.16 -0.56 2.33
N ILE A 20 0.16 -1.28 1.21
CA ILE A 20 -0.79 -2.36 0.95
C ILE A 20 -0.03 -3.68 0.83
N GLY A 21 -0.29 -4.59 1.78
CA GLY A 21 0.15 -5.98 1.71
C GLY A 21 -0.82 -6.83 0.90
N ILE A 22 -0.31 -7.60 -0.04
CA ILE A 22 -1.09 -8.44 -0.95
C ILE A 22 -0.52 -9.85 -0.90
N SER A 23 -1.28 -10.82 -0.37
CA SER A 23 -0.94 -12.24 -0.45
C SER A 23 -1.47 -12.81 -1.76
N LEU A 24 -0.60 -13.42 -2.56
CA LEU A 24 -0.93 -14.02 -3.85
C LEU A 24 -0.26 -15.40 -3.95
N PRO A 25 -0.95 -16.41 -4.52
CA PRO A 25 -0.31 -17.68 -4.85
C PRO A 25 0.55 -17.47 -6.10
N LEU A 26 1.83 -17.12 -5.93
CA LEU A 26 2.78 -17.00 -7.04
C LEU A 26 3.43 -18.35 -7.33
N THR A 27 3.45 -19.26 -6.36
CA THR A 27 3.87 -20.67 -6.51
C THR A 27 2.73 -21.66 -6.21
N GLY A 28 2.87 -22.90 -6.72
CA GLY A 28 1.89 -23.97 -6.54
C GLY A 28 0.84 -24.09 -7.67
N PRO A 29 -0.20 -24.92 -7.49
CA PRO A 29 -1.20 -25.18 -8.53
C PRO A 29 -2.04 -23.94 -8.89
N ALA A 30 -2.16 -22.96 -7.99
CA ALA A 30 -2.90 -21.73 -8.22
C ALA A 30 -2.05 -20.58 -8.84
N SER A 31 -0.76 -20.80 -9.11
CA SER A 31 0.14 -19.81 -9.75
C SER A 31 -0.40 -19.22 -11.04
N GLY A 32 -1.15 -20.00 -11.82
CA GLY A 32 -1.76 -19.54 -13.07
C GLY A 32 -2.69 -18.34 -12.90
N LEU A 33 -3.25 -18.14 -11.70
CA LEU A 33 -4.10 -17.00 -11.36
C LEU A 33 -3.32 -15.90 -10.63
N GLY A 34 -2.37 -16.25 -9.76
CA GLY A 34 -1.60 -15.26 -9.00
C GLY A 34 -0.59 -14.47 -9.84
N ILE A 35 0.07 -15.09 -10.83
CA ILE A 35 1.02 -14.42 -11.73
C ILE A 35 0.35 -13.29 -12.55
N PRO A 36 -0.79 -13.48 -13.23
CA PRO A 36 -1.44 -12.38 -13.95
C PRO A 36 -1.94 -11.29 -13.00
N MET A 37 -2.39 -11.64 -11.79
CA MET A 37 -2.76 -10.65 -10.77
C MET A 37 -1.54 -9.80 -10.34
N GLN A 38 -0.38 -10.41 -10.10
CA GLN A 38 0.85 -9.68 -9.78
C GLN A 38 1.23 -8.67 -10.87
N LYS A 39 1.08 -9.05 -12.14
CA LYS A 39 1.33 -8.16 -13.29
C LYS A 39 0.36 -6.98 -13.30
N GLN A 40 -0.91 -7.20 -12.94
CA GLN A 40 -1.91 -6.13 -12.82
C GLN A 40 -1.53 -5.14 -11.72
N PHE A 41 -1.07 -5.62 -10.55
CA PHE A 41 -0.65 -4.74 -9.45
C PHE A 41 0.60 -3.90 -9.79
N LYS A 42 1.48 -4.38 -10.68
CA LYS A 42 2.60 -3.58 -11.17
C LYS A 42 2.17 -2.40 -12.06
N LEU A 43 0.96 -2.42 -12.61
CA LEU A 43 0.41 -1.35 -13.43
C LEU A 43 -0.35 -0.30 -12.60
N TRP A 44 -0.48 -0.50 -11.29
CA TRP A 44 -1.11 0.48 -10.41
C TRP A 44 -0.30 1.77 -10.33
N PRO A 45 -0.98 2.90 -10.08
CA PRO A 45 -0.30 4.18 -9.90
C PRO A 45 0.57 4.14 -8.64
N ALA A 46 1.76 4.74 -8.72
CA ALA A 46 2.68 4.88 -7.58
C ALA A 46 2.17 5.89 -6.53
N THR A 47 1.12 6.65 -6.85
CA THR A 47 0.51 7.65 -5.98
C THR A 47 -1.01 7.63 -6.10
N VAL A 48 -1.69 7.71 -4.95
CA VAL A 48 -3.16 7.78 -4.86
C VAL A 48 -3.50 8.92 -3.91
N ALA A 49 -4.41 9.81 -4.30
CA ALA A 49 -4.83 10.98 -3.50
C ALA A 49 -3.68 11.90 -3.01
N GLY A 50 -2.52 11.91 -3.70
CA GLY A 50 -1.35 12.69 -3.29
C GLY A 50 -0.42 11.98 -2.29
N GLU A 51 -0.73 10.75 -1.92
CA GLU A 51 0.07 9.88 -1.06
C GLU A 51 0.80 8.81 -1.88
N LYS A 52 2.01 8.44 -1.44
CA LYS A 52 2.81 7.39 -2.09
C LYS A 52 2.21 6.03 -1.77
N LEU A 53 2.03 5.21 -2.80
CA LEU A 53 1.51 3.86 -2.68
C LEU A 53 2.65 2.84 -2.70
N ASN A 54 2.80 2.07 -1.64
CA ASN A 54 3.74 0.96 -1.54
C ASN A 54 2.99 -0.37 -1.59
N LEU A 55 3.11 -1.09 -2.71
CA LEU A 55 2.52 -2.42 -2.87
C LEU A 55 3.56 -3.47 -2.48
N ILE A 56 3.25 -4.25 -1.44
CA ILE A 56 4.10 -5.32 -0.92
C ILE A 56 3.42 -6.64 -1.27
N ILE A 57 4.01 -7.40 -2.19
CA ILE A 57 3.44 -8.66 -2.65
C ILE A 57 4.16 -9.83 -1.97
N LEU A 58 3.40 -10.68 -1.30
CA LEU A 58 3.87 -11.90 -0.65
C LEU A 58 3.40 -13.12 -1.45
N ASP A 59 4.28 -14.12 -1.60
CA ASP A 59 3.91 -15.42 -2.17
C ASP A 59 3.40 -16.35 -1.07
N ASP A 60 2.15 -16.78 -1.20
CA ASP A 60 1.43 -17.64 -0.27
C ASP A 60 1.61 -19.14 -0.58
N ALA A 61 2.21 -19.50 -1.72
CA ALA A 61 2.38 -20.88 -2.18
C ALA A 61 1.11 -21.75 -2.24
N THR A 62 -0.09 -21.14 -2.23
CA THR A 62 -1.38 -21.85 -2.11
C THR A 62 -1.58 -22.51 -0.72
N ASP A 63 -0.91 -21.98 0.31
CA ASP A 63 -0.97 -22.44 1.70
C ASP A 63 -1.73 -21.42 2.58
N PRO A 64 -2.86 -21.79 3.21
CA PRO A 64 -3.77 -20.85 3.89
C PRO A 64 -3.33 -20.33 5.26
#